data_AF-A0A962AUT7-F1
#
_entry.id   AF-A0A962AUT7-F1
#
_cell.length_a   1.000
_cell.length_b   1.000
_cell.length_c   1.000
_cell.angle_alpha   90.00
_cell.angle_beta   90.00
_cell.angle_gamma   90.00
#
_symmetry.space_group_name_H-M   'P 1'
#
loop_
_entity.id
_entity.type
_entity.pdbx_description
1 polymer ?
#
loop_
_entity_poly.entity_id
_entity_poly.type
_entity_poly.pdbx_seq_one_letter_code
_entity_poly.pdbx_strand_id
1 'polypeptide(L)' 'GEPARLYCPAGVYEVVYKDEVNKRDPKFVINAQNCVHCKTCDIKDPAQNITWTCPEGGGGPNYANM' A
#
# COMPACT_ATOMS: atom_id res chain seq x y z
N GLY A 1 2.22 -2.67 14.67
CA GLY A 1 2.13 -1.66 13.59
C GLY A 1 1.81 -2.36 12.29
N GLU A 2 1.17 -1.69 11.35
CA GLU A 2 0.72 -2.28 10.08
C GLU A 2 1.90 -2.88 9.27
N PRO A 3 1.94 -4.20 9.00
CA PRO A 3 3.04 -4.84 8.30
C PRO A 3 3.12 -4.44 6.83
N ALA A 4 2.00 -3.96 6.26
CA ALA A 4 1.92 -3.55 4.86
C ALA A 4 2.87 -2.43 4.47
N ARG A 5 3.26 -1.61 5.44
CA ARG A 5 4.27 -0.55 5.30
C ARG A 5 5.68 -1.10 5.06
N LEU A 6 5.95 -2.33 5.46
CA LEU A 6 7.30 -2.92 5.44
C LEU A 6 7.57 -3.70 4.15
N TYR A 7 6.55 -4.34 3.59
CA TYR A 7 6.69 -5.14 2.37
C TYR A 7 6.26 -4.42 1.09
N CYS A 8 5.53 -3.30 1.19
CA CYS A 8 5.13 -2.54 0.01
C CYS A 8 6.29 -1.64 -0.46
N PRO A 9 6.81 -1.84 -1.69
CA PRO A 9 7.97 -1.07 -2.18
C PRO A 9 7.63 0.36 -2.60
N ALA A 10 6.35 0.74 -2.67
CA ALA A 10 5.90 2.00 -3.25
C ALA A 10 5.08 2.88 -2.29
N GLY A 11 5.05 2.57 -0.99
CA GLY A 11 4.33 3.38 -0.01
C GLY A 11 2.82 3.45 -0.25
N VAL A 12 2.22 2.38 -0.75
CA VAL A 12 0.76 2.30 -0.98
C VAL A 12 -0.01 2.30 0.35
N TYR A 13 0.57 1.73 1.40
CA TYR A 13 -0.10 1.56 2.70
C TYR A 13 0.54 2.49 3.73
N GLU A 14 -0.28 3.31 4.38
CA GLU A 14 0.16 4.24 5.41
C GLU A 14 -0.76 4.21 6.62
N VAL A 15 -0.19 4.48 7.80
CA VAL A 15 -0.97 4.71 9.02
C VAL A 15 -0.77 6.17 9.40
N VAL A 16 -1.81 6.96 9.21
CA VAL A 16 -1.87 8.37 9.60
C VAL A 16 -2.53 8.49 10.96
N TYR A 17 -2.19 9.53 11.73
CA TYR A 17 -2.76 9.76 13.04
C TYR A 17 -3.50 11.09 13.03
N LYS A 18 -4.69 11.14 13.64
CA LYS A 18 -5.43 12.42 13.75
C LYS A 18 -4.67 13.41 14.64
N ASP A 19 -4.03 12.90 15.69
CA ASP A 19 -3.09 13.66 16.51
C ASP A 19 -1.69 13.06 16.32
N GLU A 20 -0.90 13.72 15.47
CA GLU A 20 0.40 13.23 15.06
C GLU A 20 1.44 13.26 16.19
N VAL A 21 1.34 14.25 17.08
CA VAL A 21 2.27 14.48 18.20
C VAL A 21 2.16 13.36 19.23
N ASN A 22 0.95 12.98 19.63
CA ASN A 22 0.71 11.91 20.60
C ASN A 22 0.43 10.55 19.94
N LYS A 23 0.45 10.49 18.60
CA LYS A 23 0.13 9.29 17.79
C LYS A 23 -1.20 8.65 18.19
N ARG A 24 -2.26 9.47 18.34
CA ARG A 24 -3.62 9.00 18.67
C ARG A 24 -4.50 8.90 17.43
N ASP A 25 -5.50 8.02 17.54
CA ASP A 25 -6.50 7.76 16.50
C ASP A 25 -5.86 7.37 15.15
N PRO A 26 -5.20 6.19 15.08
CA PRO A 26 -4.62 5.72 13.84
C PRO A 26 -5.71 5.44 12.79
N LYS A 27 -5.47 5.92 11.58
CA LYS A 27 -6.27 5.63 10.39
C LYS A 27 -5.39 4.97 9.35
N PHE A 28 -5.86 3.86 8.81
CA PHE A 28 -5.23 3.21 7.68
C PHE A 28 -5.64 3.91 6.37
N VAL A 29 -4.64 4.29 5.58
CA VAL A 29 -4.82 4.98 4.29
C VAL A 29 -4.15 4.17 3.20
N ILE A 30 -4.86 4.02 2.07
CA ILE A 30 -4.39 3.26 0.91
C ILE A 30 -4.22 4.25 -0.26
N ASN A 31 -2.97 4.60 -0.56
CA ASN A 31 -2.59 5.43 -1.70
C ASN A 31 -2.41 4.57 -2.96
N ALA A 32 -3.52 4.04 -3.48
CA ALA A 32 -3.50 3.11 -4.62
C ALA A 32 -2.83 3.69 -5.88
N GLN A 33 -2.78 5.01 -6.01
CA GLN A 33 -2.09 5.73 -7.08
C GLN A 33 -0.59 5.40 -7.15
N ASN A 34 0.03 5.03 -6.04
CA ASN A 34 1.44 4.65 -5.99
C ASN A 34 1.68 3.17 -6.35
N CYS A 35 0.63 2.39 -6.64
CA CYS A 35 0.77 0.95 -6.84
C CYS A 35 1.63 0.64 -8.07
N VAL A 36 2.72 -0.11 -7.85
CA VAL A 36 3.63 -0.61 -8.91
C VAL A 36 3.28 -2.02 -9.40
N HIS A 37 2.10 -2.52 -9.04
CA HIS A 37 1.57 -3.82 -9.49
C HIS A 37 2.43 -5.06 -9.14
N CYS A 38 3.37 -4.94 -8.19
CA CYS A 38 4.27 -6.02 -7.80
C CYS A 38 3.61 -7.20 -7.06
N LYS A 39 2.31 -7.11 -6.72
CA LYS A 39 1.53 -8.11 -5.94
C LYS A 39 2.08 -8.49 -4.56
N THR A 40 3.13 -7.85 -4.07
CA THR A 40 3.80 -8.28 -2.82
C THR A 40 2.85 -8.22 -1.62
N CYS A 41 1.92 -7.26 -1.61
CA CYS A 41 0.91 -7.12 -0.56
C CYS A 41 -0.14 -8.22 -0.53
N ASP A 42 -0.44 -8.85 -1.66
CA ASP A 42 -1.36 -9.99 -1.77
C ASP A 42 -0.68 -11.26 -1.23
N ILE A 43 0.61 -11.44 -1.54
CA ILE A 43 1.39 -12.64 -1.19
C ILE A 43 1.89 -12.62 0.25
N LYS A 44 2.39 -11.47 0.72
CA LYS A 44 3.11 -11.37 2.01
C LYS A 44 2.23 -10.92 3.16
N ASP A 45 0.94 -10.68 2.94
CA ASP A 45 0.04 -10.35 4.04
C ASP A 45 -0.23 -11.61 4.90
N PRO A 46 0.21 -11.63 6.16
CA PRO A 46 0.05 -12.81 7.02
C PRO A 46 -1.40 -13.06 7.42
N ALA A 47 -2.24 -12.02 7.39
CA ALA A 47 -3.66 -12.12 7.71
C ALA A 47 -4.54 -12.44 6.49
N GLN A 48 -3.99 -12.39 5.28
CA GLN A 48 -4.70 -12.52 4.01
C GLN A 48 -5.89 -11.53 3.88
N ASN A 49 -5.74 -10.32 4.42
CA ASN A 49 -6.77 -9.27 4.44
C ASN A 49 -6.74 -8.37 3.19
N ILE A 50 -5.68 -8.45 2.38
CA ILE A 50 -5.49 -7.60 1.21
C ILE A 50 -5.77 -8.44 -0.04
N THR A 51 -6.77 -8.03 -0.82
CA THR A 51 -7.03 -8.59 -2.15
C THR A 51 -6.60 -7.60 -3.21
N TRP A 52 -5.56 -7.94 -3.98
CA TRP A 52 -5.16 -7.12 -5.13
C TRP A 52 -6.08 -7.38 -6.32
N THR A 53 -6.58 -6.31 -6.93
CA THR A 53 -7.30 -6.36 -8.20
C THR A 53 -6.63 -5.45 -9.21
N CYS A 54 -6.73 -5.82 -10.49
CA CYS A 54 -6.16 -5.01 -11.56
C CYS A 54 -6.93 -3.69 -11.65
N PRO A 55 -6.23 -2.53 -11.61
CA PRO A 55 -6.90 -1.25 -11.86
C PRO A 55 -7.28 -1.12 -13.35
N GLU A 56 -7.93 0.00 -13.68
CA GLU A 56 -8.29 0.35 -15.04
C GLU A 56 -7.08 0.30 -16.00
N GLY A 57 -7.31 -0.12 -17.24
CA GLY A 57 -6.25 -0.28 -18.23
C GLY A 57 -5.48 1.02 -18.48
N GLY A 58 -4.14 0.95 -18.43
CA GLY A 58 -3.27 2.13 -18.53
C GLY A 58 -2.87 2.74 -17.18
N GLY A 59 -3.43 2.26 -16.07
CA GLY A 59 -2.94 2.57 -14.72
C GLY A 59 -1.68 1.80 -14.35
N GLY A 60 -0.88 2.37 -13.45
CA GLY A 60 0.35 1.74 -12.94
C GLY A 60 1.65 2.29 -13.53
N PRO A 61 2.79 1.66 -13.24
CA PRO A 61 4.11 2.17 -13.59
C PRO A 61 4.40 2.02 -15.09
N ASN A 62 5.05 3.03 -15.67
CA ASN A 62 5.56 2.98 -17.05
C ASN A 62 7.06 2.68 -17.03
N TYR A 63 7.40 1.43 -17.34
CA TYR A 63 8.77 0.92 -17.36
C TYR A 63 9.38 1.04 -18.76
N ALA A 64 9.88 2.24 -19.11
CA ALA A 64 10.45 2.47 -20.45
C ALA A 64 11.90 1.93 -20.63
N ASN A 65 12.62 1.66 -19.54
CA ASN A 65 14.03 1.24 -19.52
C ASN A 65 14.33 0.27 -18.36
N MET A 66 13.35 -0.54 -17.95
CA MET A 66 13.50 -1.55 -16.90
C MET A 66 13.55 -2.95 -17.49
#